data_AF-A0A939PB56-F1
#
_entry.id   AF-A0A939PB56-F1
#
_cell.length_a   1.000
_cell.length_b   1.000
_cell.length_c   1.000
_cell.angle_alpha   90.00
_cell.angle_beta   90.00
_cell.angle_gamma   90.00
#
_symmetry.space_group_name_H-M   'P 1'
#
loop_
_entity.id
_entity.type
_entity.pdbx_description
1 polymer ?
#
loop_
_entity_poly.entity_id
_entity_poly.type
_entity_poly.pdbx_seq_one_letter_code
_entity_poly.pdbx_strand_id
1 'polypeptide(L)'
;MGDPVTVWPCANCGRPVPQPVGAVRAIRYCQDNDGACARDARDRRERGRDAPGLTGQVASTWEMVERLEKTADLLAESLASELSVAGVEKRVAEVRAEAARELSTAQTERDASQRKAEEARQEATSARQRVDAAEKEATRAREESKLATAKRDAAQQAWEEAHQIAQQSVSAKLAAESERDRIAARETELLAALEGARAELVTLHAKIAETEGAVESQRVEAAVARQGAEDLRTAMRDTEVQRQRAMQSASKAEAERTTAVRAKSEAESEAARAVARAEEAVKDRDAAQASAQAAVSEREELSAKVNDQAIQLRQLSQSVAEQQAALTALAEERDAARAEADRARRQIDQFTHNTLSSNLSPSQSMPAQQPSSPLGAPPPPNGRSLHGGYTLPNPSSSGPSPVTPPSSPMGASGPMPMSSTSSGPMPPISPTGTGPSPSIPSGTGPLPGPSSLNGMDREDPLFTGP
;
A
#
# COMPACT_ATOMS: atom_id res chain seq x y z
N MET A 1 -165.18 113.70 15.25
CA MET A 1 -166.19 112.93 15.97
C MET A 1 -165.50 112.38 17.21
N GLY A 2 -165.96 112.69 18.42
CA GLY A 2 -165.37 112.10 19.61
C GLY A 2 -165.87 110.67 19.78
N ASP A 3 -164.97 109.70 19.92
CA ASP A 3 -165.37 108.32 20.23
C ASP A 3 -166.20 108.29 21.51
N PRO A 4 -167.23 107.43 21.60
CA PRO A 4 -168.00 107.27 22.82
C PRO A 4 -167.06 106.75 23.90
N VAL A 5 -166.74 107.60 24.89
CA VAL A 5 -166.03 107.19 26.10
C VAL A 5 -166.82 106.04 26.70
N THR A 6 -166.26 104.83 26.64
CA THR A 6 -166.96 103.65 27.12
C THR A 6 -166.99 103.72 28.64
N VAL A 7 -168.16 104.08 29.18
CA VAL A 7 -168.36 104.20 30.62
C VAL A 7 -168.71 102.82 31.18
N TRP A 8 -167.85 102.29 32.04
CA TRP A 8 -168.10 101.01 32.70
C TRP A 8 -168.50 101.23 34.16
N PRO A 9 -169.48 100.49 34.72
CA PRO A 9 -169.80 100.58 36.13
C PRO A 9 -168.62 100.09 36.97
N CYS A 10 -168.26 100.85 38.00
CA CYS A 10 -167.21 100.49 38.95
C CYS A 10 -167.53 99.15 39.60
N ALA A 11 -166.58 98.21 39.55
CA ALA A 11 -166.75 96.86 40.07
C ALA A 11 -166.97 96.75 41.60
N ASN A 12 -166.92 97.87 42.36
CA ASN A 12 -167.20 97.89 43.81
C ASN A 12 -168.51 98.60 44.19
N CYS A 13 -168.84 99.71 43.53
CA CYS A 13 -169.94 100.61 43.90
C CYS A 13 -170.93 100.91 42.75
N GLY A 14 -170.70 100.38 41.55
CA GLY A 14 -171.56 100.59 40.38
C GLY A 14 -171.45 101.97 39.71
N ARG A 15 -170.74 102.95 40.30
CA ARG A 15 -170.59 104.29 39.71
C ARG A 15 -169.97 104.25 38.30
N PRO A 16 -170.45 105.06 37.34
CA PRO A 16 -169.85 105.16 36.01
C PRO A 16 -168.37 105.59 36.07
N VAL A 17 -167.47 104.78 35.48
CA VAL A 17 -166.04 105.06 35.33
C VAL A 17 -165.71 105.25 33.85
N PRO A 18 -165.17 106.40 33.41
CA PRO A 18 -164.76 106.61 32.03
C PRO A 18 -163.49 105.80 31.72
N GLN A 19 -163.51 105.00 30.65
CA GLN A 19 -162.32 104.32 30.15
C GLN A 19 -161.48 105.25 29.24
N PRO A 20 -160.15 105.34 29.44
CA PRO A 20 -159.27 106.05 28.50
C PRO A 20 -159.13 105.27 27.18
N VAL A 21 -159.42 105.94 26.07
CA VAL A 21 -159.30 105.36 24.72
C VAL A 21 -157.84 105.00 24.42
N GLY A 22 -157.58 103.74 24.04
CA GLY A 22 -156.25 103.24 23.68
C GLY A 22 -155.39 102.68 24.82
N ALA A 23 -155.86 102.67 26.07
CA ALA A 23 -155.14 102.02 27.16
C ALA A 23 -155.27 100.49 27.10
N VAL A 24 -154.14 99.77 27.22
CA VAL A 24 -154.10 98.29 27.17
C VAL A 24 -154.81 97.63 28.37
N ARG A 25 -155.00 98.36 29.48
CA ARG A 25 -155.65 97.87 30.71
C ARG A 25 -156.86 98.74 31.07
N ALA A 26 -158.04 98.13 31.14
CA ALA A 26 -159.29 98.81 31.53
C ALA A 26 -159.32 99.18 33.02
N ILE A 27 -159.72 100.40 33.34
CA ILE A 27 -159.86 100.92 34.70
C ILE A 27 -161.12 100.32 35.35
N ARG A 28 -160.96 99.33 36.24
CA ARG A 28 -162.09 98.59 36.85
C ARG A 28 -162.76 99.27 38.05
N TYR A 29 -162.15 100.31 38.63
CA TYR A 29 -162.63 100.98 39.84
C TYR A 29 -162.62 102.50 39.68
N CYS A 30 -163.59 103.21 40.27
CA CYS A 30 -163.57 104.67 40.30
C CYS A 30 -162.39 105.17 41.16
N GLN A 31 -161.79 106.28 40.75
CA GLN A 31 -160.71 106.94 41.52
C GLN A 31 -161.22 107.79 42.68
N ASP A 32 -162.53 108.05 42.76
CA ASP A 32 -163.21 108.75 43.86
C ASP A 32 -162.70 108.31 45.25
N ASN A 33 -162.44 109.29 46.13
CA ASN A 33 -161.88 109.12 47.48
C ASN A 33 -160.52 108.38 47.49
N ASP A 34 -159.54 108.88 46.74
CA ASP A 34 -158.16 108.36 46.65
C ASP A 34 -158.09 106.86 46.29
N GLY A 35 -159.01 106.37 45.45
CA GLY A 35 -159.12 104.95 45.14
C GLY A 35 -159.72 104.11 46.28
N ALA A 36 -160.53 104.69 47.16
CA ALA A 36 -161.23 103.96 48.22
C ALA A 36 -162.01 102.76 47.66
N CYS A 37 -162.67 102.86 46.51
CA CYS A 37 -163.36 101.71 45.91
C CYS A 37 -162.41 100.59 45.42
N ALA A 38 -161.16 100.91 45.05
CA ALA A 38 -160.16 99.90 44.73
C ALA A 38 -159.60 99.22 45.98
N ARG A 39 -159.39 100.00 47.06
CA ARG A 39 -159.02 99.48 48.39
C ARG A 39 -160.13 98.63 48.99
N ASP A 40 -161.34 99.15 49.11
CA ASP A 40 -162.52 98.46 49.65
C ASP A 40 -162.85 97.16 48.89
N ALA A 41 -162.62 97.13 47.58
CA ALA A 41 -162.69 95.89 46.78
C ALA A 41 -161.52 94.92 47.05
N ARG A 42 -160.30 95.42 47.32
CA ARG A 42 -159.17 94.61 47.79
C ARG A 42 -159.46 94.08 49.20
N ASP A 43 -159.92 94.89 50.14
CA ASP A 43 -160.23 94.51 51.51
C ASP A 43 -161.41 93.52 51.57
N ARG A 44 -162.39 93.63 50.66
CA ARG A 44 -163.44 92.61 50.45
C ARG A 44 -162.86 91.30 49.90
N ARG A 45 -161.90 91.36 48.97
CA ARG A 45 -161.19 90.17 48.45
C ARG A 45 -160.29 89.54 49.50
N GLU A 46 -159.61 90.31 50.33
CA GLU A 46 -158.75 89.81 51.43
C GLU A 46 -159.62 89.18 52.52
N ARG A 47 -160.72 89.80 52.93
CA ARG A 47 -161.72 89.14 53.80
C ARG A 47 -162.37 87.90 53.17
N GLY A 48 -162.48 87.85 51.84
CA GLY A 48 -162.94 86.67 51.09
C GLY A 48 -161.84 85.60 50.87
N ARG A 49 -160.56 85.96 51.07
CA ARG A 49 -159.38 85.09 50.93
C ARG A 49 -159.20 84.20 52.15
N ASP A 50 -159.52 84.73 53.33
CA ASP A 50 -159.54 84.00 54.60
C ASP A 50 -160.90 83.31 54.88
N ALA A 51 -161.88 83.47 53.99
CA ALA A 51 -163.21 82.85 54.13
C ALA A 51 -163.19 81.37 53.69
N PRO A 52 -163.53 80.41 54.55
CA PRO A 52 -163.51 78.99 54.21
C PRO A 52 -164.62 78.65 53.20
N GLY A 53 -164.23 78.23 52.00
CA GLY A 53 -165.14 77.72 50.97
C GLY A 53 -164.80 78.16 49.54
N LEU A 54 -165.81 78.06 48.66
CA LEU A 54 -165.68 78.29 47.21
C LEU A 54 -165.18 79.71 46.86
N THR A 55 -165.48 80.71 47.71
CA THR A 55 -165.06 82.10 47.53
C THR A 55 -163.54 82.29 47.61
N GLY A 56 -162.88 81.61 48.54
CA GLY A 56 -161.42 81.62 48.65
C GLY A 56 -160.75 80.95 47.45
N GLN A 57 -161.35 79.87 46.92
CA GLN A 57 -160.88 79.22 45.70
C GLN A 57 -160.95 80.15 44.47
N VAL A 58 -162.08 80.85 44.27
CA VAL A 58 -162.21 81.83 43.18
C VAL A 58 -161.18 82.96 43.35
N ALA A 59 -160.99 83.49 44.55
CA ALA A 59 -159.96 84.51 44.82
C ALA A 59 -158.54 84.01 44.47
N SER A 60 -158.21 82.75 44.78
CA SER A 60 -156.93 82.14 44.42
C SER A 60 -156.77 81.95 42.90
N THR A 61 -157.84 81.62 42.17
CA THR A 61 -157.77 81.50 40.69
C THR A 61 -157.47 82.84 40.02
N TRP A 62 -157.99 83.96 40.54
CA TRP A 62 -157.69 85.29 40.00
C TRP A 62 -156.23 85.71 40.22
N GLU A 63 -155.61 85.37 41.36
CA GLU A 63 -154.16 85.59 41.54
C GLU A 63 -153.33 84.73 40.59
N MET A 64 -153.78 83.52 40.27
CA MET A 64 -153.11 82.67 39.27
C MET A 64 -153.19 83.30 37.87
N VAL A 65 -154.33 83.87 37.50
CA VAL A 65 -154.50 84.62 36.24
C VAL A 65 -153.61 85.87 36.21
N GLU A 66 -153.55 86.67 37.27
CA GLU A 66 -152.70 87.87 37.32
C GLU A 66 -151.20 87.53 37.27
N ARG A 67 -150.79 86.38 37.86
CA ARG A 67 -149.43 85.84 37.68
C ARG A 67 -149.18 85.38 36.23
N LEU A 68 -150.15 84.71 35.59
CA LEU A 68 -150.05 84.28 34.19
C LEU A 68 -149.95 85.48 33.24
N GLU A 69 -150.77 86.51 33.41
CA GLU A 69 -150.69 87.78 32.67
C GLU A 69 -149.31 88.42 32.85
N LYS A 70 -148.80 88.51 34.08
CA LYS A 70 -147.46 89.05 34.33
C LYS A 70 -146.34 88.21 33.70
N THR A 71 -146.47 86.88 33.64
CA THR A 71 -145.51 86.05 32.90
C THR A 71 -145.65 86.22 31.39
N ALA A 72 -146.86 86.45 30.87
CA ALA A 72 -147.09 86.72 29.45
C ALA A 72 -146.51 88.07 29.02
N ASP A 73 -146.65 89.12 29.85
CA ASP A 73 -146.03 90.43 29.63
C ASP A 73 -144.48 90.30 29.59
N LEU A 74 -143.88 89.60 30.55
CA LEU A 74 -142.43 89.34 30.57
C LEU A 74 -141.95 88.52 29.36
N LEU A 75 -142.74 87.53 28.93
CA LEU A 75 -142.45 86.75 27.72
C LEU A 75 -142.56 87.61 26.45
N ALA A 76 -143.58 88.48 26.36
CA ALA A 76 -143.75 89.41 25.25
C ALA A 76 -142.60 90.45 25.19
N GLU A 77 -142.17 91.01 26.32
CA GLU A 77 -141.01 91.90 26.39
C GLU A 77 -139.71 91.17 26.01
N SER A 78 -139.49 89.93 26.49
CA SER A 78 -138.32 89.14 26.11
C SER A 78 -138.30 88.84 24.61
N LEU A 79 -139.41 88.36 24.03
CA LEU A 79 -139.56 88.10 22.60
C LEU A 79 -139.43 89.37 21.77
N ALA A 80 -140.00 90.50 22.20
CA ALA A 80 -139.83 91.77 21.52
C ALA A 80 -138.36 92.24 21.55
N SER A 81 -137.62 91.97 22.64
CA SER A 81 -136.20 92.30 22.74
C SER A 81 -135.34 91.41 21.83
N GLU A 82 -135.58 90.10 21.78
CA GLU A 82 -134.81 89.15 20.97
C GLU A 82 -135.16 89.20 19.47
N LEU A 83 -136.44 89.44 19.13
CA LEU A 83 -136.92 89.57 17.74
C LEU A 83 -136.85 91.01 17.20
N SER A 84 -136.45 91.99 18.03
CA SER A 84 -136.10 93.32 17.52
C SER A 84 -134.95 93.22 16.52
N VAL A 85 -134.87 94.17 15.58
CA VAL A 85 -133.76 94.22 14.59
C VAL A 85 -132.40 94.21 15.29
N ALA A 86 -132.24 94.96 16.39
CA ALA A 86 -131.03 94.97 17.20
C ALA A 86 -130.74 93.63 17.92
N GLY A 87 -131.79 92.91 18.36
CA GLY A 87 -131.67 91.57 18.94
C GLY A 87 -131.18 90.54 17.92
N VAL A 88 -131.78 90.54 16.72
CA VAL A 88 -131.37 89.68 15.60
C VAL A 88 -129.96 90.03 15.13
N GLU A 89 -129.61 91.31 14.97
CA GLU A 89 -128.25 91.74 14.60
C GLU A 89 -127.22 91.31 15.65
N LYS A 90 -127.55 91.39 16.95
CA LYS A 90 -126.69 90.89 18.02
C LYS A 90 -126.49 89.37 17.92
N ARG A 91 -127.55 88.58 17.69
CA ARG A 91 -127.45 87.13 17.50
C ARG A 91 -126.65 86.77 16.24
N VAL A 92 -126.83 87.50 15.14
CA VAL A 92 -126.04 87.32 13.92
C VAL A 92 -124.58 87.68 14.15
N ALA A 93 -124.27 88.72 14.93
CA ALA A 93 -122.90 89.07 15.30
C ALA A 93 -122.26 88.04 16.24
N GLU A 94 -123.02 87.49 17.20
CA GLU A 94 -122.62 86.40 18.08
C GLU A 94 -122.27 85.14 17.27
N VAL A 95 -123.19 84.66 16.43
CA VAL A 95 -122.96 83.50 15.53
C VAL A 95 -121.81 83.73 14.55
N ARG A 96 -121.63 84.96 14.03
CA ARG A 96 -120.46 85.30 13.18
C ARG A 96 -119.15 85.27 13.96
N ALA A 97 -119.15 85.72 15.22
CA ALA A 97 -117.98 85.66 16.08
C ALA A 97 -117.64 84.22 16.51
N GLU A 98 -118.64 83.38 16.76
CA GLU A 98 -118.49 81.95 17.01
C GLU A 98 -117.94 81.22 15.78
N ALA A 99 -118.54 81.39 14.60
CA ALA A 99 -118.04 80.82 13.35
C ALA A 99 -116.61 81.29 13.00
N ALA A 100 -116.25 82.54 13.33
CA ALA A 100 -114.88 83.05 13.17
C ALA A 100 -113.89 82.38 14.14
N ARG A 101 -114.30 82.10 15.39
CA ARG A 101 -113.50 81.32 16.35
C ARG A 101 -113.32 79.89 15.89
N GLU A 102 -114.39 79.22 15.47
CA GLU A 102 -114.34 77.85 14.94
C GLU A 102 -113.44 77.75 13.70
N LEU A 103 -113.54 78.70 12.76
CA LEU A 103 -112.66 78.73 11.60
C LEU A 103 -111.19 78.96 11.98
N SER A 104 -110.92 79.81 12.98
CA SER A 104 -109.56 80.02 13.51
C SER A 104 -109.01 78.76 14.20
N THR A 105 -109.85 78.06 14.97
CA THR A 105 -109.50 76.76 15.56
C THR A 105 -109.20 75.73 14.46
N ALA A 106 -110.09 75.55 13.47
CA ALA A 106 -109.88 74.62 12.37
C ALA A 106 -108.66 74.95 11.49
N GLN A 107 -108.29 76.23 11.35
CA GLN A 107 -107.04 76.65 10.70
C GLN A 107 -105.82 76.27 11.55
N THR A 108 -105.80 76.63 12.84
CA THR A 108 -104.66 76.28 13.72
C THR A 108 -104.48 74.77 13.91
N GLU A 109 -105.57 73.99 13.94
CA GLU A 109 -105.54 72.53 13.92
C GLU A 109 -105.01 71.95 12.61
N ARG A 110 -105.39 72.53 11.47
CA ARG A 110 -104.85 72.14 10.15
C ARG A 110 -103.34 72.42 10.09
N ASP A 111 -102.90 73.60 10.51
CA ASP A 111 -101.49 74.01 10.46
C ASP A 111 -100.65 73.22 11.47
N ALA A 112 -101.22 72.83 12.62
CA ALA A 112 -100.61 71.88 13.54
C ALA A 112 -100.52 70.47 12.94
N SER A 113 -101.54 70.03 12.19
CA SER A 113 -101.54 68.72 11.52
C SER A 113 -100.57 68.66 10.34
N GLN A 114 -100.43 69.75 9.58
CA GLN A 114 -99.46 69.87 8.50
C GLN A 114 -98.03 69.83 9.04
N ARG A 115 -97.71 70.60 10.08
CA ARG A 115 -96.38 70.55 10.73
C ARG A 115 -96.05 69.15 11.26
N LYS A 116 -96.97 68.49 11.97
CA LYS A 116 -96.78 67.09 12.41
C LYS A 116 -96.55 66.13 11.25
N ALA A 117 -97.22 66.32 10.11
CA ALA A 117 -97.02 65.50 8.92
C ALA A 117 -95.68 65.78 8.22
N GLU A 118 -95.17 67.01 8.28
CA GLU A 118 -93.83 67.38 7.78
C GLU A 118 -92.72 66.85 8.70
N GLU A 119 -92.86 67.00 10.01
CA GLU A 119 -91.99 66.41 11.03
C GLU A 119 -91.90 64.88 10.84
N ALA A 120 -93.03 64.18 10.79
CA ALA A 120 -93.06 62.73 10.55
C ALA A 120 -92.44 62.32 9.19
N ARG A 121 -92.52 63.17 8.16
CA ARG A 121 -91.83 62.93 6.88
C ARG A 121 -90.32 63.11 7.01
N GLN A 122 -89.84 64.11 7.76
CA GLN A 122 -88.41 64.34 8.02
C GLN A 122 -87.81 63.23 8.91
N GLU A 123 -88.57 62.76 9.90
CA GLU A 123 -88.21 61.58 10.70
C GLU A 123 -88.14 60.32 9.82
N ALA A 124 -89.11 60.12 8.91
CA ALA A 124 -89.11 58.98 8.00
C ALA A 124 -87.95 59.01 6.98
N THR A 125 -87.59 60.19 6.44
CA THR A 125 -86.45 60.30 5.51
C THR A 125 -85.12 60.12 6.22
N SER A 126 -84.93 60.71 7.41
CA SER A 126 -83.72 60.51 8.22
C SER A 126 -83.60 59.07 8.76
N ALA A 127 -84.71 58.40 9.07
CA ALA A 127 -84.72 56.97 9.39
C ALA A 127 -84.27 56.12 8.19
N ARG A 128 -84.79 56.38 6.99
CA ARG A 128 -84.34 55.69 5.75
C ARG A 128 -82.86 55.92 5.47
N GLN A 129 -82.39 57.17 5.57
CA GLN A 129 -80.96 57.48 5.39
C GLN A 129 -80.05 56.72 6.38
N ARG A 130 -80.49 56.53 7.63
CA ARG A 130 -79.75 55.70 8.61
C ARG A 130 -79.75 54.22 8.26
N VAL A 131 -80.85 53.68 7.71
CA VAL A 131 -80.91 52.29 7.21
C VAL A 131 -80.00 52.13 5.99
N ASP A 132 -80.11 53.00 4.98
CA ASP A 132 -79.27 52.98 3.78
C ASP A 132 -77.76 53.09 4.12
N ALA A 133 -77.41 53.88 5.14
CA ALA A 133 -76.05 53.98 5.65
C ALA A 133 -75.62 52.66 6.32
N ALA A 134 -76.40 52.14 7.26
CA ALA A 134 -76.11 50.88 7.95
C ALA A 134 -76.01 49.68 6.98
N GLU A 135 -76.81 49.64 5.92
CA GLU A 135 -76.72 48.62 4.87
C GLU A 135 -75.39 48.71 4.11
N LYS A 136 -74.96 49.92 3.70
CA LYS A 136 -73.66 50.14 3.04
C LYS A 136 -72.47 49.81 3.93
N GLU A 137 -72.57 50.09 5.24
CA GLU A 137 -71.55 49.69 6.20
C GLU A 137 -71.52 48.17 6.38
N ALA A 138 -72.69 47.52 6.41
CA ALA A 138 -72.79 46.07 6.49
C ALA A 138 -72.32 45.36 5.21
N THR A 139 -72.49 45.94 4.01
CA THR A 139 -71.88 45.38 2.78
C THR A 139 -70.37 45.53 2.80
N ARG A 140 -69.85 46.71 3.14
CA ARG A 140 -68.40 46.96 3.28
C ARG A 140 -67.75 45.99 4.29
N ALA A 141 -68.34 45.83 5.47
CA ALA A 141 -67.84 44.92 6.50
C ALA A 141 -67.84 43.43 6.03
N ARG A 142 -68.83 43.02 5.23
CA ARG A 142 -68.87 41.67 4.62
C ARG A 142 -67.79 41.51 3.53
N GLU A 143 -67.51 42.54 2.75
CA GLU A 143 -66.44 42.53 1.73
C GLU A 143 -65.06 42.49 2.39
N GLU A 144 -64.81 43.32 3.41
CA GLU A 144 -63.61 43.29 4.23
C GLU A 144 -63.41 41.92 4.90
N SER A 145 -64.48 41.32 5.45
CA SER A 145 -64.43 39.96 6.01
C SER A 145 -64.09 38.91 4.96
N LYS A 146 -64.68 38.97 3.76
CA LYS A 146 -64.35 38.05 2.65
C LYS A 146 -62.88 38.19 2.22
N LEU A 147 -62.38 39.42 2.11
CA LEU A 147 -60.98 39.70 1.77
C LEU A 147 -60.02 39.22 2.87
N ALA A 148 -60.38 39.35 4.15
CA ALA A 148 -59.60 38.83 5.26
C ALA A 148 -59.55 37.29 5.25
N THR A 149 -60.69 36.62 5.01
CA THR A 149 -60.74 35.15 4.86
C THR A 149 -59.91 34.70 3.67
N ALA A 150 -60.07 35.32 2.48
CA ALA A 150 -59.28 34.98 1.30
C ALA A 150 -57.77 35.17 1.50
N LYS A 151 -57.35 36.22 2.22
CA LYS A 151 -55.93 36.42 2.61
C LYS A 151 -55.43 35.33 3.54
N ARG A 152 -56.22 34.92 4.53
CA ARG A 152 -55.88 33.81 5.45
C ARG A 152 -55.73 32.50 4.68
N ASP A 153 -56.67 32.21 3.78
CA ASP A 153 -56.70 30.96 3.03
C ASP A 153 -55.54 30.89 2.02
N ALA A 154 -55.21 32.01 1.36
CA ALA A 154 -54.00 32.11 0.52
C ALA A 154 -52.70 31.98 1.33
N ALA A 155 -52.63 32.54 2.54
CA ALA A 155 -51.48 32.36 3.43
C ALA A 155 -51.35 30.91 3.92
N GLN A 156 -52.47 30.22 4.16
CA GLN A 156 -52.47 28.80 4.50
C GLN A 156 -51.99 27.94 3.33
N GLN A 157 -52.48 28.18 2.11
CA GLN A 157 -52.00 27.50 0.90
C GLN A 157 -50.50 27.70 0.69
N ALA A 158 -50.00 28.93 0.79
CA ALA A 158 -48.57 29.22 0.68
C ALA A 158 -47.73 28.52 1.78
N TRP A 159 -48.28 28.34 2.98
CA TRP A 159 -47.63 27.58 4.06
C TRP A 159 -47.62 26.08 3.78
N GLU A 160 -48.73 25.52 3.27
CA GLU A 160 -48.83 24.10 2.89
C GLU A 160 -47.89 23.77 1.71
N GLU A 161 -47.81 24.64 0.70
CA GLU A 161 -46.85 24.55 -0.41
C GLU A 161 -45.41 24.62 0.09
N ALA A 162 -45.07 25.61 0.93
CA ALA A 162 -43.74 25.73 1.52
C ALA A 162 -43.37 24.50 2.37
N HIS A 163 -44.34 23.91 3.08
CA HIS A 163 -44.15 22.67 3.85
C HIS A 163 -43.90 21.46 2.93
N GLN A 164 -44.64 21.33 1.84
CA GLN A 164 -44.41 20.28 0.83
C GLN A 164 -43.05 20.42 0.16
N ILE A 165 -42.65 21.64 -0.23
CA ILE A 165 -41.32 21.92 -0.79
C ILE A 165 -40.22 21.60 0.22
N ALA A 166 -40.42 21.93 1.50
CA ALA A 166 -39.48 21.57 2.57
C ALA A 166 -39.34 20.04 2.73
N GLN A 167 -40.46 19.30 2.79
CA GLN A 167 -40.47 17.83 2.84
C GLN A 167 -39.77 17.21 1.61
N GLN A 168 -40.07 17.70 0.40
CA GLN A 168 -39.39 17.27 -0.82
C GLN A 168 -37.89 17.53 -0.74
N SER A 169 -37.46 18.71 -0.28
CA SER A 169 -36.04 19.04 -0.12
C SER A 169 -35.31 18.13 0.89
N VAL A 170 -35.97 17.71 1.97
CA VAL A 170 -35.42 16.76 2.95
C VAL A 170 -35.32 15.36 2.33
N SER A 171 -36.35 14.90 1.62
CA SER A 171 -36.32 13.61 0.92
C SER A 171 -35.21 13.55 -0.15
N ALA A 172 -35.02 14.64 -0.90
CA ALA A 172 -33.95 14.76 -1.90
C ALA A 172 -32.55 14.78 -1.26
N LYS A 173 -32.37 15.42 -0.10
CA LYS A 173 -31.12 15.37 0.68
C LYS A 173 -30.80 13.96 1.15
N LEU A 174 -31.77 13.28 1.77
CA LEU A 174 -31.61 11.89 2.23
C LEU A 174 -31.31 10.92 1.07
N ALA A 175 -31.94 11.11 -0.09
CA ALA A 175 -31.63 10.34 -1.29
C ALA A 175 -30.19 10.60 -1.77
N ALA A 176 -29.74 11.86 -1.82
CA ALA A 176 -28.39 12.23 -2.21
C ALA A 176 -27.32 11.74 -1.21
N GLU A 177 -27.61 11.75 0.09
CA GLU A 177 -26.78 11.16 1.14
C GLU A 177 -26.66 9.64 0.96
N SER A 178 -27.78 8.94 0.74
CA SER A 178 -27.75 7.48 0.50
C SER A 178 -26.97 7.08 -0.76
N GLU A 179 -26.92 7.94 -1.79
CA GLU A 179 -26.10 7.69 -2.99
C GLU A 179 -24.62 7.99 -2.74
N ARG A 180 -24.29 9.00 -1.93
CA ARG A 180 -22.91 9.21 -1.45
C ARG A 180 -22.40 8.02 -0.66
N ASP A 181 -23.23 7.46 0.22
CA ASP A 181 -22.86 6.27 1.02
C ASP A 181 -22.61 5.05 0.12
N ARG A 182 -23.42 4.86 -0.94
CA ARG A 182 -23.18 3.81 -1.96
C ARG A 182 -21.90 4.04 -2.75
N ILE A 183 -21.59 5.29 -3.12
CA ILE A 183 -20.35 5.63 -3.83
C ILE A 183 -19.15 5.38 -2.91
N ALA A 184 -19.21 5.79 -1.64
CA ALA A 184 -18.16 5.53 -0.65
C ALA A 184 -17.96 4.02 -0.41
N ALA A 185 -19.05 3.23 -0.31
CA ALA A 185 -18.96 1.78 -0.23
C ALA A 185 -18.24 1.18 -1.44
N ARG A 186 -18.64 1.56 -2.68
CA ARG A 186 -17.96 1.12 -3.91
C ARG A 186 -16.50 1.57 -3.97
N GLU A 187 -16.16 2.75 -3.48
CA GLU A 187 -14.77 3.22 -3.38
C GLU A 187 -13.97 2.33 -2.43
N THR A 188 -14.51 1.97 -1.26
CA THR A 188 -13.84 1.03 -0.34
C THR A 188 -13.69 -0.37 -0.92
N GLU A 189 -14.68 -0.87 -1.68
CA GLU A 189 -14.59 -2.15 -2.41
C GLU A 189 -13.50 -2.13 -3.48
N LEU A 190 -13.41 -1.03 -4.25
CA LEU A 190 -12.37 -0.85 -5.28
C LEU A 190 -10.97 -0.70 -4.69
N LEU A 191 -10.82 0.00 -3.56
CA LEU A 191 -9.55 0.10 -2.85
C LEU A 191 -9.12 -1.27 -2.31
N ALA A 192 -10.03 -2.02 -1.68
CA ALA A 192 -9.75 -3.38 -1.22
C ALA A 192 -9.37 -4.33 -2.39
N ALA A 193 -10.03 -4.20 -3.55
CA ALA A 193 -9.68 -4.96 -4.75
C ALA A 193 -8.29 -4.58 -5.30
N LEU A 194 -7.92 -3.29 -5.28
CA LEU A 194 -6.59 -2.82 -5.67
C LEU A 194 -5.49 -3.29 -4.70
N GLU A 195 -5.77 -3.31 -3.40
CA GLU A 195 -4.87 -3.87 -2.38
C GLU A 195 -4.70 -5.38 -2.55
N GLY A 196 -5.79 -6.11 -2.82
CA GLY A 196 -5.75 -7.53 -3.18
C GLY A 196 -4.89 -7.79 -4.41
N ALA A 197 -5.12 -7.07 -5.51
CA ALA A 197 -4.31 -7.20 -6.73
C ALA A 197 -2.82 -6.85 -6.51
N ARG A 198 -2.51 -5.87 -5.64
CA ARG A 198 -1.13 -5.59 -5.23
C ARG A 198 -0.51 -6.73 -4.43
N ALA A 199 -1.24 -7.33 -3.50
CA ALA A 199 -0.78 -8.49 -2.74
C ALA A 199 -0.56 -9.72 -3.64
N GLU A 200 -1.42 -9.95 -4.63
CA GLU A 200 -1.23 -10.97 -5.65
C GLU A 200 0.03 -10.71 -6.49
N LEU A 201 0.24 -9.46 -6.96
CA LEU A 201 1.45 -9.10 -7.69
C LEU A 201 2.72 -9.28 -6.86
N VAL A 202 2.73 -8.93 -5.57
CA VAL A 202 3.87 -9.19 -4.67
C VAL A 202 4.10 -10.70 -4.51
N THR A 203 3.03 -11.48 -4.37
CA THR A 203 3.10 -12.95 -4.28
C THR A 203 3.64 -13.59 -5.58
N LEU A 204 3.27 -13.05 -6.74
CA LEU A 204 3.80 -13.49 -8.03
C LEU A 204 5.27 -13.12 -8.21
N HIS A 205 5.70 -11.92 -7.81
CA HIS A 205 7.12 -11.54 -7.81
C HIS A 205 7.96 -12.42 -6.88
N ALA A 206 7.44 -12.74 -5.68
CA ALA A 206 8.11 -13.66 -4.76
C ALA A 206 8.29 -15.06 -5.38
N LYS A 207 7.24 -15.61 -6.00
CA LYS A 207 7.31 -16.89 -6.74
C LYS A 207 8.29 -16.84 -7.91
N ILE A 208 8.32 -15.73 -8.67
CA ILE A 208 9.29 -15.54 -9.75
C ILE A 208 10.71 -15.57 -9.19
N ALA A 209 11.01 -14.77 -8.15
CA ALA A 209 12.33 -14.75 -7.51
C ALA A 209 12.74 -16.11 -6.91
N GLU A 210 11.81 -16.87 -6.34
CA GLU A 210 12.03 -18.26 -5.90
C GLU A 210 12.39 -19.17 -7.08
N THR A 211 11.67 -19.08 -8.21
CA THR A 211 11.98 -19.88 -9.41
C THR A 211 13.28 -19.46 -10.09
N GLU A 212 13.62 -18.17 -10.10
CA GLU A 212 14.90 -17.66 -10.60
C GLU A 212 16.06 -18.15 -9.72
N GLY A 213 15.91 -18.10 -8.39
CA GLY A 213 16.86 -18.67 -7.44
C GLY A 213 17.04 -20.19 -7.60
N ALA A 214 15.94 -20.92 -7.84
CA ALA A 214 16.00 -22.36 -8.11
C ALA A 214 16.70 -22.67 -9.44
N VAL A 215 16.45 -21.89 -10.50
CA VAL A 215 17.14 -22.02 -11.80
C VAL A 215 18.62 -21.69 -11.67
N GLU A 216 19.00 -20.67 -10.89
CA GLU A 216 20.39 -20.33 -10.67
C GLU A 216 21.11 -21.37 -9.80
N SER A 217 20.45 -21.94 -8.78
CA SER A 217 20.98 -23.12 -8.05
C SER A 217 21.24 -24.28 -9.00
N GLN A 218 20.28 -24.63 -9.86
CA GLN A 218 20.45 -25.69 -10.86
C GLN A 218 21.57 -25.39 -11.85
N ARG A 219 21.81 -24.12 -12.22
CA ARG A 219 22.95 -23.73 -13.07
C ARG A 219 24.28 -23.90 -12.36
N VAL A 220 24.38 -23.49 -11.10
CA VAL A 220 25.58 -23.68 -10.27
C VAL A 220 25.84 -25.16 -10.05
N GLU A 221 24.84 -25.97 -9.69
CA GLU A 221 24.93 -27.42 -9.56
C GLU A 221 25.37 -28.08 -10.88
N ALA A 222 24.80 -27.67 -12.02
CA ALA A 222 25.20 -28.18 -13.33
C ALA A 222 26.62 -27.74 -13.73
N ALA A 223 27.07 -26.54 -13.33
CA ALA A 223 28.44 -26.07 -13.54
C ALA A 223 29.44 -26.86 -12.68
N VAL A 224 29.13 -27.08 -11.40
CA VAL A 224 29.93 -27.92 -10.49
C VAL A 224 29.98 -29.38 -10.99
N ALA A 225 28.86 -29.94 -11.46
CA ALA A 225 28.83 -31.27 -12.04
C ALA A 225 29.65 -31.39 -13.34
N ARG A 226 29.64 -30.35 -14.20
CA ARG A 226 30.51 -30.28 -15.39
C ARG A 226 31.98 -30.20 -15.00
N GLN A 227 32.33 -29.33 -14.05
CA GLN A 227 33.69 -29.19 -13.56
C GLN A 227 34.18 -30.51 -12.94
N GLY A 228 33.39 -31.15 -12.06
CA GLY A 228 33.71 -32.46 -11.52
C GLY A 228 33.88 -33.55 -12.58
N ALA A 229 33.09 -33.51 -13.66
CA ALA A 229 33.28 -34.40 -14.81
C ALA A 229 34.54 -34.08 -15.64
N GLU A 230 34.96 -32.82 -15.71
CA GLU A 230 36.21 -32.40 -16.35
C GLU A 230 37.44 -32.73 -15.50
N ASP A 231 37.35 -32.58 -14.19
CA ASP A 231 38.36 -33.03 -13.22
C ASP A 231 38.51 -34.56 -13.29
N LEU A 232 37.40 -35.32 -13.32
CA LEU A 232 37.41 -36.77 -13.55
C LEU A 232 38.05 -37.14 -14.89
N ARG A 233 37.75 -36.44 -15.98
CA ARG A 233 38.43 -36.67 -17.28
C ARG A 233 39.92 -36.34 -17.21
N THR A 234 40.31 -35.33 -16.44
CA THR A 234 41.71 -34.92 -16.30
C THR A 234 42.47 -35.92 -15.44
N ALA A 235 41.92 -36.36 -14.31
CA ALA A 235 42.42 -37.48 -13.52
C ALA A 235 42.51 -38.79 -14.33
N MET A 236 41.53 -39.09 -15.19
CA MET A 236 41.60 -40.22 -16.12
C MET A 236 42.73 -40.08 -17.15
N ARG A 237 42.99 -38.87 -17.67
CA ARG A 237 44.17 -38.62 -18.53
C ARG A 237 45.48 -38.72 -17.75
N ASP A 238 45.54 -38.20 -16.53
CA ASP A 238 46.74 -38.23 -15.70
C ASP A 238 47.07 -39.64 -15.23
N THR A 239 46.07 -40.45 -14.87
CA THR A 239 46.25 -41.88 -14.58
C THR A 239 46.65 -42.66 -15.82
N GLU A 240 46.13 -42.34 -17.02
CA GLU A 240 46.60 -42.92 -18.28
C GLU A 240 48.03 -42.49 -18.62
N VAL A 241 48.41 -41.23 -18.38
CA VAL A 241 49.80 -40.75 -18.52
C VAL A 241 50.73 -41.41 -17.49
N GLN A 242 50.27 -41.62 -16.25
CA GLN A 242 50.99 -42.39 -15.24
C GLN A 242 51.13 -43.85 -15.66
N ARG A 243 50.09 -44.47 -16.23
CA ARG A 243 50.12 -45.83 -16.78
C ARG A 243 51.09 -45.93 -17.96
N GLN A 244 51.12 -44.94 -18.86
CA GLN A 244 52.07 -44.86 -19.96
C GLN A 244 53.50 -44.65 -19.48
N ARG A 245 53.74 -43.77 -18.49
CA ARG A 245 55.05 -43.60 -17.85
C ARG A 245 55.50 -44.88 -17.13
N ALA A 246 54.58 -45.57 -16.45
CA ALA A 246 54.85 -46.86 -15.83
C ALA A 246 55.21 -47.92 -16.88
N MET A 247 54.44 -48.04 -17.97
CA MET A 247 54.75 -48.95 -19.09
C MET A 247 56.07 -48.61 -19.78
N GLN A 248 56.38 -47.33 -20.00
CA GLN A 248 57.68 -46.89 -20.54
C GLN A 248 58.84 -47.17 -19.58
N SER A 249 58.63 -47.02 -18.26
CA SER A 249 59.63 -47.39 -17.26
C SER A 249 59.83 -48.90 -17.19
N ALA A 250 58.77 -49.69 -17.35
CA ALA A 250 58.82 -51.14 -17.39
C ALA A 250 59.50 -51.64 -18.67
N SER A 251 59.16 -51.10 -19.84
CA SER A 251 59.81 -51.46 -21.11
C SER A 251 61.26 -51.00 -21.17
N LYS A 252 61.60 -49.86 -20.55
CA LYS A 252 62.99 -49.43 -20.36
C LYS A 252 63.76 -50.36 -19.42
N ALA A 253 63.18 -50.73 -18.27
CA ALA A 253 63.79 -51.67 -17.34
C ALA A 253 63.91 -53.09 -17.94
N GLU A 254 62.98 -53.48 -18.82
CA GLU A 254 63.06 -54.73 -19.58
C GLU A 254 64.13 -54.66 -20.67
N ALA A 255 64.23 -53.55 -21.41
CA ALA A 255 65.33 -53.31 -22.33
C ALA A 255 66.69 -53.35 -21.61
N GLU A 256 66.82 -52.68 -20.47
CA GLU A 256 68.00 -52.69 -19.59
C GLU A 256 68.30 -54.11 -19.04
N ARG A 257 67.28 -54.92 -18.74
CA ARG A 257 67.47 -56.35 -18.43
C ARG A 257 67.95 -57.15 -19.63
N THR A 258 67.44 -56.92 -20.85
CA THR A 258 67.93 -57.63 -22.04
C THR A 258 69.35 -57.19 -22.43
N THR A 259 69.75 -55.94 -22.22
CA THR A 259 71.14 -55.51 -22.44
C THR A 259 72.06 -56.04 -21.36
N ALA A 260 71.64 -56.07 -20.09
CA ALA A 260 72.40 -56.73 -19.01
C ALA A 260 72.57 -58.24 -19.24
N VAL A 261 71.55 -58.93 -19.75
CA VAL A 261 71.64 -60.35 -20.12
C VAL A 261 72.56 -60.57 -21.32
N ARG A 262 72.50 -59.71 -22.36
CA ARG A 262 73.46 -59.77 -23.48
C ARG A 262 74.89 -59.53 -23.02
N ALA A 263 75.15 -58.46 -22.27
CA ALA A 263 76.46 -58.15 -21.71
C ALA A 263 76.98 -59.27 -20.78
N LYS A 264 76.10 -59.92 -20.02
CA LYS A 264 76.46 -61.11 -19.22
C LYS A 264 76.83 -62.30 -20.11
N SER A 265 76.07 -62.60 -21.17
CA SER A 265 76.40 -63.68 -22.11
C SER A 265 77.66 -63.41 -22.92
N GLU A 266 77.95 -62.14 -23.23
CA GLU A 266 79.18 -61.70 -23.89
C GLU A 266 80.37 -61.89 -22.94
N ALA A 267 80.28 -61.42 -21.69
CA ALA A 267 81.29 -61.63 -20.66
C ALA A 267 81.53 -63.12 -20.34
N GLU A 268 80.49 -63.96 -20.31
CA GLU A 268 80.61 -65.42 -20.17
C GLU A 268 81.32 -66.04 -21.38
N SER A 269 81.05 -65.56 -22.61
CA SER A 269 81.75 -65.99 -23.82
C SER A 269 83.21 -65.55 -23.88
N GLU A 270 83.56 -64.44 -23.23
CA GLU A 270 84.93 -63.94 -23.12
C GLU A 270 85.70 -64.66 -22.01
N ALA A 271 85.05 -64.95 -20.88
CA ALA A 271 85.59 -65.79 -19.82
C ALA A 271 85.90 -67.21 -20.33
N ALA A 272 84.99 -67.83 -21.09
CA ALA A 272 85.23 -69.12 -21.74
C ALA A 272 86.43 -69.07 -22.71
N ARG A 273 86.55 -67.99 -23.49
CA ARG A 273 87.71 -67.75 -24.39
C ARG A 273 88.99 -67.40 -23.64
N ALA A 274 88.94 -66.96 -22.38
CA ALA A 274 90.12 -66.77 -21.54
C ALA A 274 90.57 -68.10 -20.90
N VAL A 275 89.64 -68.92 -20.41
CA VAL A 275 89.91 -70.26 -19.87
C VAL A 275 90.52 -71.18 -20.93
N ALA A 276 89.95 -71.23 -22.14
CA ALA A 276 90.51 -72.04 -23.24
C ALA A 276 91.97 -71.67 -23.56
N ARG A 277 92.30 -70.37 -23.59
CA ARG A 277 93.68 -69.89 -23.80
C ARG A 277 94.62 -70.22 -22.63
N ALA A 278 94.11 -70.28 -21.39
CA ALA A 278 94.90 -70.70 -20.25
C ALA A 278 95.18 -72.21 -20.27
N GLU A 279 94.22 -73.04 -20.65
CA GLU A 279 94.40 -74.50 -20.81
C GLU A 279 95.37 -74.83 -21.95
N GLU A 280 95.34 -74.10 -23.05
CA GLU A 280 96.28 -74.25 -24.17
C GLU A 280 97.70 -73.87 -23.75
N ALA A 281 97.88 -72.74 -23.06
CA ALA A 281 99.18 -72.34 -22.50
C ALA A 281 99.75 -73.34 -21.46
N VAL A 282 98.89 -74.05 -20.72
CA VAL A 282 99.33 -75.14 -19.81
C VAL A 282 99.79 -76.36 -20.60
N LYS A 283 99.07 -76.76 -21.66
CA LYS A 283 99.48 -77.87 -22.54
C LYS A 283 100.81 -77.58 -23.23
N ASP A 284 101.01 -76.36 -23.72
CA ASP A 284 102.27 -75.92 -24.34
C ASP A 284 103.44 -75.93 -23.34
N ARG A 285 103.21 -75.46 -22.11
CA ARG A 285 104.21 -75.52 -21.03
C ARG A 285 104.61 -76.96 -20.70
N ASP A 286 103.63 -77.86 -20.61
CA ASP A 286 103.88 -79.25 -20.21
C ASP A 286 104.54 -80.04 -21.35
N ALA A 287 104.24 -79.72 -22.62
CA ALA A 287 104.97 -80.20 -23.79
C ALA A 287 106.42 -79.66 -23.86
N ALA A 288 106.64 -78.39 -23.48
CA ALA A 288 107.97 -77.81 -23.36
C ALA A 288 108.79 -78.47 -22.23
N GLN A 289 108.15 -78.85 -21.12
CA GLN A 289 108.82 -79.60 -20.04
C GLN A 289 109.16 -81.04 -20.46
N ALA A 290 108.27 -81.74 -21.17
CA ALA A 290 108.53 -83.08 -21.69
C ALA A 290 109.71 -83.10 -22.70
N SER A 291 109.75 -82.14 -23.62
CA SER A 291 110.86 -82.00 -24.58
C SER A 291 112.18 -81.57 -23.92
N ALA A 292 112.14 -80.74 -22.89
CA ALA A 292 113.32 -80.43 -22.08
C ALA A 292 113.87 -81.67 -21.33
N GLN A 293 112.99 -82.52 -20.78
CA GLN A 293 113.40 -83.77 -20.13
C GLN A 293 113.99 -84.77 -21.14
N ALA A 294 113.41 -84.92 -22.32
CA ALA A 294 113.95 -85.75 -23.40
C ALA A 294 115.37 -85.30 -23.81
N ALA A 295 115.58 -83.99 -23.99
CA ALA A 295 116.88 -83.43 -24.33
C ALA A 295 117.95 -83.62 -23.23
N VAL A 296 117.54 -83.70 -21.94
CA VAL A 296 118.44 -84.06 -20.84
C VAL A 296 118.82 -85.53 -20.91
N SER A 297 117.88 -86.46 -21.12
CA SER A 297 118.20 -87.88 -21.27
C SER A 297 119.09 -88.17 -22.49
N GLU A 298 118.86 -87.51 -23.62
CA GLU A 298 119.75 -87.62 -24.80
C GLU A 298 121.17 -87.11 -24.50
N ARG A 299 121.29 -86.01 -23.75
CA ARG A 299 122.58 -85.47 -23.32
C ARG A 299 123.31 -86.40 -22.34
N GLU A 300 122.61 -87.06 -21.43
CA GLU A 300 123.17 -88.04 -20.50
C GLU A 300 123.63 -89.30 -21.24
N GLU A 301 122.85 -89.81 -22.19
CA GLU A 301 123.27 -90.90 -23.08
C GLU A 301 124.51 -90.56 -23.91
N LEU A 302 124.56 -89.36 -24.48
CA LEU A 302 125.74 -88.90 -25.24
C LEU A 302 126.96 -88.72 -24.32
N SER A 303 126.77 -88.25 -23.08
CA SER A 303 127.84 -88.18 -22.08
C SER A 303 128.37 -89.56 -21.69
N ALA A 304 127.50 -90.56 -21.57
CA ALA A 304 127.91 -91.95 -21.34
C ALA A 304 128.75 -92.48 -22.51
N LYS A 305 128.26 -92.32 -23.75
CA LYS A 305 128.95 -92.73 -24.98
C LYS A 305 130.33 -92.07 -25.13
N VAL A 306 130.47 -90.79 -24.77
CA VAL A 306 131.78 -90.08 -24.76
C VAL A 306 132.71 -90.61 -23.67
N ASN A 307 132.20 -90.93 -22.48
CA ASN A 307 133.00 -91.55 -21.42
C ASN A 307 133.48 -92.95 -21.80
N ASP A 308 132.63 -93.77 -22.43
CA ASP A 308 133.00 -95.09 -22.94
C ASP A 308 134.07 -95.00 -24.03
N GLN A 309 133.94 -94.06 -24.98
CA GLN A 309 134.98 -93.77 -25.97
C GLN A 309 136.29 -93.29 -25.32
N ALA A 310 136.23 -92.48 -24.25
CA ALA A 310 137.41 -92.05 -23.52
C ALA A 310 138.09 -93.20 -22.75
N ILE A 311 137.33 -94.21 -22.29
CA ILE A 311 137.86 -95.44 -21.69
C ILE A 311 138.49 -96.33 -22.76
N GLN A 312 137.83 -96.52 -23.91
CA GLN A 312 138.35 -97.29 -25.05
C GLN A 312 139.64 -96.67 -25.61
N LEU A 313 139.72 -95.34 -25.75
CA LEU A 313 140.94 -94.65 -26.14
C LEU A 313 142.07 -94.84 -25.12
N ARG A 314 141.75 -94.85 -23.82
CA ARG A 314 142.74 -95.14 -22.76
C ARG A 314 143.27 -96.57 -22.88
N GLN A 315 142.38 -97.56 -23.00
CA GLN A 315 142.73 -98.96 -23.21
C GLN A 315 143.56 -99.18 -24.49
N LEU A 316 143.18 -98.54 -25.61
CA LEU A 316 143.95 -98.58 -26.85
C LEU A 316 145.34 -97.95 -26.66
N SER A 317 145.45 -96.78 -26.03
CA SER A 317 146.74 -96.14 -25.75
C SER A 317 147.64 -96.99 -24.85
N GLN A 318 147.04 -97.72 -23.90
CA GLN A 318 147.73 -98.64 -23.01
C GLN A 318 148.23 -99.88 -23.77
N SER A 319 147.40 -100.46 -24.64
CA SER A 319 147.82 -101.58 -25.51
C SER A 319 148.89 -101.18 -26.53
N VAL A 320 148.87 -99.93 -27.02
CA VAL A 320 149.93 -99.40 -27.90
C VAL A 320 151.22 -99.18 -27.12
N ALA A 321 151.16 -98.69 -25.88
CA ALA A 321 152.33 -98.57 -25.01
C ALA A 321 152.93 -99.96 -24.67
N GLU A 322 152.10 -100.96 -24.39
CA GLU A 322 152.52 -102.35 -24.16
C GLU A 322 153.13 -102.98 -25.42
N GLN A 323 152.53 -102.77 -26.60
CA GLN A 323 153.11 -103.23 -27.86
C GLN A 323 154.42 -102.51 -28.20
N GLN A 324 154.55 -101.21 -27.91
CA GLN A 324 155.80 -100.46 -28.07
C GLN A 324 156.87 -100.96 -27.11
N ALA A 325 156.53 -101.23 -25.84
CA ALA A 325 157.44 -101.81 -24.86
C ALA A 325 157.91 -103.22 -25.26
N ALA A 326 157.00 -104.06 -25.78
CA ALA A 326 157.33 -105.37 -26.32
C ALA A 326 158.22 -105.29 -27.56
N LEU A 327 158.00 -104.30 -28.44
CA LEU A 327 158.85 -104.06 -29.61
C LEU A 327 160.23 -103.52 -29.22
N THR A 328 160.36 -102.70 -28.18
CA THR A 328 161.68 -102.30 -27.66
C THR A 328 162.40 -103.46 -27.00
N ALA A 329 161.72 -104.30 -26.23
CA ALA A 329 162.30 -105.52 -25.64
C ALA A 329 162.79 -106.48 -26.74
N LEU A 330 161.96 -106.74 -27.77
CA LEU A 330 162.36 -107.55 -28.92
C LEU A 330 163.48 -106.92 -29.76
N ALA A 331 163.58 -105.58 -29.80
CA ALA A 331 164.71 -104.90 -30.44
C ALA A 331 166.00 -105.06 -29.64
N GLU A 332 165.95 -104.95 -28.30
CA GLU A 332 167.07 -105.20 -27.40
C GLU A 332 167.51 -106.67 -27.44
N GLU A 333 166.58 -107.63 -27.43
CA GLU A 333 166.87 -109.06 -27.62
C GLU A 333 167.47 -109.35 -29.00
N ARG A 334 166.94 -108.75 -30.07
CA ARG A 334 167.50 -108.87 -31.42
C ARG A 334 168.89 -108.27 -31.51
N ASP A 335 169.16 -107.15 -30.85
CA ASP A 335 170.46 -106.48 -30.91
C ASP A 335 171.49 -107.14 -29.97
N ALA A 336 171.06 -107.78 -28.89
CA ALA A 336 171.86 -108.74 -28.13
C ALA A 336 172.20 -109.98 -29.00
N ALA A 337 171.20 -110.59 -29.64
CA ALA A 337 171.39 -111.74 -30.53
C ALA A 337 172.25 -111.38 -31.77
N ARG A 338 172.18 -110.15 -32.27
CA ARG A 338 173.09 -109.65 -33.32
C ARG A 338 174.50 -109.39 -32.77
N ALA A 339 174.65 -108.85 -31.56
CA ALA A 339 175.96 -108.72 -30.91
C ALA A 339 176.60 -110.09 -30.58
N GLU A 340 175.82 -111.16 -30.47
CA GLU A 340 176.30 -112.55 -30.36
C GLU A 340 176.57 -113.17 -31.73
N ALA A 341 175.68 -112.99 -32.71
CA ALA A 341 175.90 -113.41 -34.10
C ALA A 341 177.12 -112.73 -34.74
N ASP A 342 177.39 -111.46 -34.43
CA ASP A 342 178.58 -110.73 -34.87
C ASP A 342 179.83 -111.07 -34.04
N ARG A 343 179.69 -111.70 -32.86
CA ARG A 343 180.81 -112.34 -32.16
C ARG A 343 181.14 -113.69 -32.79
N ALA A 344 180.13 -114.49 -33.16
CA ALA A 344 180.31 -115.73 -33.91
C ALA A 344 180.84 -115.48 -35.33
N ARG A 345 180.35 -114.46 -36.05
CA ARG A 345 180.89 -114.06 -37.35
C ARG A 345 182.32 -113.55 -37.25
N ARG A 346 182.68 -112.76 -36.23
CA ARG A 346 184.09 -112.39 -35.98
C ARG A 346 185.02 -113.60 -35.74
N GLN A 347 184.50 -114.77 -35.38
CA GLN A 347 185.26 -116.03 -35.30
C GLN A 347 185.32 -116.79 -36.64
N ILE A 348 184.30 -116.66 -37.50
CA ILE A 348 184.23 -117.31 -38.82
C ILE A 348 184.94 -116.49 -39.91
N ASP A 349 184.85 -115.17 -39.86
CA ASP A 349 185.47 -114.25 -40.84
C ASP A 349 187.00 -114.18 -40.64
N GLN A 350 187.50 -114.35 -39.40
CA GLN A 350 188.92 -114.62 -39.13
C GLN A 350 189.44 -115.88 -39.84
N PHE A 351 188.55 -116.81 -40.20
CA PHE A 351 188.88 -118.04 -40.92
C PHE A 351 188.74 -117.91 -42.45
N THR A 352 188.05 -116.88 -42.96
CA THR A 352 187.58 -116.88 -44.35
C THR A 352 188.23 -115.81 -45.23
N HIS A 353 188.55 -114.61 -44.71
CA HIS A 353 189.14 -113.52 -45.52
C HIS A 353 190.15 -112.66 -44.73
N ASN A 354 191.47 -112.65 -44.88
CA ASN A 354 192.51 -113.40 -45.63
C ASN A 354 192.42 -113.55 -47.17
N THR A 355 191.38 -113.03 -47.82
CA THR A 355 191.18 -113.08 -49.28
C THR A 355 190.28 -111.92 -49.71
N LEU A 356 190.84 -110.71 -49.85
CA LEU A 356 190.16 -109.47 -50.29
C LEU A 356 189.28 -108.86 -49.16
N SER A 357 189.55 -107.64 -48.68
CA SER A 357 189.45 -106.32 -49.33
C SER A 357 188.00 -105.85 -49.53
N SER A 358 187.62 -104.59 -49.32
CA SER A 358 188.29 -103.41 -48.70
C SER A 358 187.27 -102.28 -48.66
N ASN A 359 187.31 -101.40 -47.63
CA ASN A 359 186.84 -100.00 -47.68
C ASN A 359 185.33 -99.75 -47.96
N LEU A 360 184.68 -98.62 -47.63
CA LEU A 360 184.92 -97.47 -46.73
C LEU A 360 183.52 -96.80 -46.54
N SER A 361 183.20 -96.32 -45.32
CA SER A 361 182.76 -94.95 -44.93
C SER A 361 182.04 -93.98 -45.93
N PRO A 362 181.46 -92.81 -45.50
CA PRO A 362 180.78 -92.43 -44.24
C PRO A 362 179.58 -91.42 -44.39
N SER A 363 179.06 -90.94 -43.25
CA SER A 363 178.66 -89.53 -42.90
C SER A 363 177.46 -88.75 -43.50
N GLN A 364 176.65 -88.19 -42.57
CA GLN A 364 176.07 -86.82 -42.46
C GLN A 364 175.09 -86.23 -43.52
N SER A 365 173.92 -85.72 -43.06
CA SER A 365 173.55 -84.27 -43.04
C SER A 365 172.03 -83.98 -42.81
N MET A 366 171.69 -82.76 -42.36
CA MET A 366 170.32 -82.16 -42.24
C MET A 366 169.93 -81.40 -43.56
N PRO A 367 168.88 -80.53 -43.74
CA PRO A 367 167.78 -80.02 -42.86
C PRO A 367 166.38 -79.79 -43.56
N ALA A 368 165.50 -78.92 -42.99
CA ALA A 368 164.43 -78.07 -43.63
C ALA A 368 163.07 -78.72 -44.09
N GLN A 369 161.98 -78.00 -44.47
CA GLN A 369 161.26 -76.78 -43.97
C GLN A 369 159.96 -76.48 -44.80
N GLN A 370 158.81 -76.07 -44.17
CA GLN A 370 157.65 -75.29 -44.74
C GLN A 370 156.75 -75.88 -45.89
N PRO A 371 155.64 -75.23 -46.41
CA PRO A 371 154.88 -73.98 -46.02
C PRO A 371 153.30 -73.99 -46.11
N SER A 372 152.66 -72.86 -45.68
CA SER A 372 151.54 -72.08 -46.34
C SER A 372 150.00 -72.20 -46.05
N SER A 373 149.40 -71.01 -45.74
CA SER A 373 148.18 -70.37 -46.35
C SER A 373 146.76 -70.32 -45.67
N PRO A 374 145.90 -69.29 -45.98
CA PRO A 374 144.90 -68.72 -45.02
C PRO A 374 143.46 -68.37 -45.54
N LEU A 375 142.67 -67.63 -44.72
CA LEU A 375 141.39 -66.88 -44.95
C LEU A 375 140.01 -67.62 -44.92
N GLY A 376 139.02 -67.05 -44.19
CA GLY A 376 137.58 -67.38 -44.30
C GLY A 376 136.69 -67.09 -43.05
N ALA A 377 135.51 -66.47 -43.23
CA ALA A 377 134.44 -66.20 -42.22
C ALA A 377 133.21 -67.15 -42.46
N PRO A 378 131.91 -66.96 -42.03
CA PRO A 378 131.21 -65.90 -41.26
C PRO A 378 130.15 -66.42 -40.20
N PRO A 379 128.82 -66.06 -40.14
CA PRO A 379 128.21 -64.94 -39.36
C PRO A 379 127.17 -65.31 -38.20
N PRO A 380 125.89 -64.84 -38.10
CA PRO A 380 125.36 -63.90 -37.06
C PRO A 380 124.04 -64.45 -36.38
N PRO A 381 122.90 -63.71 -36.11
CA PRO A 381 122.61 -62.29 -35.79
C PRO A 381 121.63 -62.03 -34.58
N ASN A 382 121.43 -60.74 -34.25
CA ASN A 382 120.20 -59.98 -33.89
C ASN A 382 118.89 -60.71 -33.46
N GLY A 383 118.04 -60.15 -32.59
CA GLY A 383 117.95 -58.79 -32.00
C GLY A 383 116.55 -58.17 -32.19
N ARG A 384 116.31 -56.96 -31.62
CA ARG A 384 115.08 -56.12 -31.77
C ARG A 384 113.77 -56.72 -31.16
N SER A 385 112.73 -55.97 -30.79
CA SER A 385 112.54 -54.52 -30.61
C SER A 385 111.24 -54.20 -29.86
N LEU A 386 111.20 -53.03 -29.21
CA LEU A 386 110.08 -52.06 -29.14
C LEU A 386 108.71 -52.43 -28.51
N HIS A 387 108.14 -51.40 -27.86
CA HIS A 387 106.72 -51.16 -27.55
C HIS A 387 106.06 -52.14 -26.55
N GLY A 388 105.36 -51.73 -25.50
CA GLY A 388 104.81 -50.42 -25.16
C GLY A 388 103.50 -50.61 -24.40
N GLY A 389 103.24 -49.75 -23.42
CA GLY A 389 101.87 -49.42 -22.98
C GLY A 389 101.28 -50.20 -21.80
N TYR A 390 100.94 -49.44 -20.75
CA TYR A 390 99.84 -49.65 -19.79
C TYR A 390 99.93 -50.89 -18.86
N THR A 391 99.70 -50.79 -17.55
CA THR A 391 98.46 -50.29 -16.90
C THR A 391 98.64 -49.99 -15.40
N LEU A 392 97.62 -49.33 -14.83
CA LEU A 392 97.38 -48.99 -13.41
C LEU A 392 97.46 -50.20 -12.43
N PRO A 393 97.50 -49.95 -11.10
CA PRO A 393 96.22 -49.99 -10.37
C PRO A 393 96.08 -49.02 -9.16
N ASN A 394 94.97 -48.25 -9.14
CA ASN A 394 94.08 -48.01 -7.97
C ASN A 394 94.66 -47.32 -6.69
N PRO A 395 93.88 -47.07 -5.60
CA PRO A 395 92.44 -46.79 -5.49
C PRO A 395 92.06 -45.54 -4.64
N SER A 396 90.75 -45.24 -4.61
CA SER A 396 89.92 -44.87 -3.44
C SER A 396 89.82 -43.45 -2.85
N SER A 397 88.66 -43.23 -2.20
CA SER A 397 88.25 -42.15 -1.28
C SER A 397 87.80 -40.81 -1.92
N SER A 398 86.81 -40.06 -1.40
CA SER A 398 85.75 -40.36 -0.40
C SER A 398 84.79 -39.17 -0.22
N GLY A 399 83.53 -39.43 0.15
CA GLY A 399 82.88 -38.66 1.20
C GLY A 399 82.01 -37.43 0.83
N PRO A 400 81.19 -36.93 1.79
CA PRO A 400 79.81 -36.53 1.47
C PRO A 400 79.26 -35.25 2.17
N SER A 401 77.95 -35.01 1.97
CA SER A 401 77.02 -34.29 2.88
C SER A 401 76.74 -32.79 2.56
N PRO A 402 75.88 -32.06 3.33
CA PRO A 402 74.54 -31.64 2.87
C PRO A 402 74.33 -30.11 3.02
N VAL A 403 73.07 -29.59 3.04
CA VAL A 403 72.59 -28.49 3.93
C VAL A 403 71.12 -28.05 3.67
N THR A 404 70.30 -28.16 4.73
CA THR A 404 69.02 -27.51 5.17
C THR A 404 67.99 -26.77 4.25
N PRO A 405 66.68 -26.90 4.55
CA PRO A 405 65.60 -25.89 4.35
C PRO A 405 65.42 -25.01 5.62
N PRO A 406 64.50 -23.99 5.71
CA PRO A 406 63.10 -24.24 6.19
C PRO A 406 62.01 -23.16 5.85
N SER A 407 60.77 -23.34 6.38
CA SER A 407 59.82 -22.29 6.93
C SER A 407 59.14 -21.25 6.00
N SER A 408 57.90 -20.74 6.20
CA SER A 408 56.76 -20.94 7.15
C SER A 408 55.51 -20.12 6.62
N PRO A 409 54.48 -19.69 7.40
CA PRO A 409 53.37 -20.50 7.94
C PRO A 409 51.92 -19.92 7.77
N MET A 410 50.97 -20.74 8.23
CA MET A 410 49.58 -20.55 8.73
C MET A 410 48.97 -19.16 9.05
N GLY A 411 47.63 -19.07 8.95
CA GLY A 411 46.73 -18.20 9.74
C GLY A 411 45.72 -17.39 8.89
N ALA A 412 44.49 -17.09 9.31
CA ALA A 412 43.71 -17.52 10.48
C ALA A 412 42.18 -17.34 10.26
N SER A 413 41.39 -17.82 11.22
CA SER A 413 39.92 -17.91 11.29
C SER A 413 39.14 -16.63 11.64
N GLY A 414 37.84 -16.60 11.29
CA GLY A 414 36.78 -16.21 12.24
C GLY A 414 35.97 -14.93 11.94
N PRO A 415 34.61 -14.97 12.02
CA PRO A 415 33.74 -13.81 11.77
C PRO A 415 33.36 -13.00 13.03
N MET A 416 32.90 -11.77 12.81
CA MET A 416 32.45 -10.82 13.85
C MET A 416 30.93 -10.91 14.10
N PRO A 417 30.46 -10.80 15.36
CA PRO A 417 29.06 -10.53 15.68
C PRO A 417 28.80 -9.02 15.85
N MET A 418 27.61 -8.55 15.47
CA MET A 418 27.10 -7.23 15.83
C MET A 418 25.80 -7.38 16.62
N SER A 419 25.77 -6.74 17.78
CA SER A 419 24.63 -6.73 18.70
C SER A 419 24.00 -5.34 18.73
N SER A 420 22.68 -5.26 18.68
CA SER A 420 21.93 -4.02 18.96
C SER A 420 20.62 -4.33 19.68
N THR A 421 20.51 -3.80 20.91
CA THR A 421 19.36 -3.90 21.80
C THR A 421 18.58 -2.59 21.85
N SER A 422 17.27 -2.63 21.57
CA SER A 422 16.27 -1.60 21.87
C SER A 422 14.89 -2.14 21.40
N SER A 423 14.06 -2.82 22.18
CA SER A 423 13.36 -2.43 23.43
C SER A 423 12.36 -1.28 23.28
N GLY A 424 11.10 -1.61 22.95
CA GLY A 424 9.98 -0.69 23.13
C GLY A 424 8.65 -1.10 22.45
N PRO A 425 7.68 -1.68 23.20
CA PRO A 425 6.29 -1.77 22.78
C PRO A 425 5.38 -0.86 23.64
N MET A 426 4.61 0.02 22.99
CA MET A 426 3.48 0.73 23.63
C MET A 426 2.15 0.08 23.20
N PRO A 427 1.22 -0.22 24.13
CA PRO A 427 -0.13 -0.69 23.80
C PRO A 427 -1.12 0.47 23.59
N PRO A 428 -2.21 0.26 22.82
CA PRO A 428 -3.22 1.29 22.58
C PRO A 428 -4.19 1.48 23.75
N ILE A 429 -4.67 2.71 23.92
CA ILE A 429 -5.66 3.11 24.92
C ILE A 429 -7.06 2.72 24.44
N SER A 430 -7.83 2.05 25.30
CA SER A 430 -9.27 1.80 25.10
C SER A 430 -10.11 2.86 25.83
N PRO A 431 -11.18 3.39 25.23
CA PRO A 431 -12.25 4.06 25.96
C PRO A 431 -13.39 3.09 26.29
N THR A 432 -13.76 2.98 27.57
CA THR A 432 -14.95 2.25 28.04
C THR A 432 -15.77 3.12 28.99
N GLY A 433 -17.11 3.05 28.84
CA GLY A 433 -18.08 3.75 29.68
C GLY A 433 -18.61 5.06 29.06
N THR A 434 -19.89 5.41 29.18
CA THR A 434 -21.00 4.76 29.91
C THR A 434 -22.35 5.31 29.45
N GLY A 435 -23.37 4.44 29.34
CA GLY A 435 -24.74 4.72 29.77
C GLY A 435 -25.66 5.61 28.89
N PRO A 436 -26.75 5.06 28.33
CA PRO A 436 -27.85 5.85 27.77
C PRO A 436 -28.93 6.18 28.83
N SER A 437 -29.67 7.27 28.65
CA SER A 437 -30.99 7.47 29.28
C SER A 437 -31.85 8.45 28.47
N PRO A 438 -33.13 8.14 28.20
CA PRO A 438 -34.04 9.01 27.46
C PRO A 438 -34.85 9.92 28.39
N SER A 439 -35.22 11.11 27.92
CA SER A 439 -36.25 11.95 28.56
C SER A 439 -36.92 12.88 27.53
N ILE A 440 -38.20 13.14 27.76
CA ILE A 440 -39.20 13.67 26.80
C ILE A 440 -39.15 15.20 26.72
N PRO A 441 -39.44 15.83 25.55
CA PRO A 441 -39.51 17.29 25.45
C PRO A 441 -40.81 17.87 26.01
N SER A 442 -40.68 18.94 26.78
CA SER A 442 -41.72 19.93 27.09
C SER A 442 -40.98 21.21 27.49
N GLY A 443 -41.28 22.41 27.00
CA GLY A 443 -42.43 22.82 26.20
C GLY A 443 -43.11 24.05 26.80
N THR A 444 -42.39 25.18 26.93
CA THR A 444 -42.96 26.52 27.22
C THR A 444 -41.93 27.61 26.92
N GLY A 445 -42.25 28.55 26.04
CA GLY A 445 -41.75 29.93 26.14
C GLY A 445 -42.54 30.71 27.22
N PRO A 446 -42.45 32.06 27.35
CA PRO A 446 -42.32 32.95 26.19
C PRO A 446 -41.56 34.30 26.36
N LEU A 447 -41.44 35.04 25.24
CA LEU A 447 -41.31 36.51 25.10
C LEU A 447 -39.94 37.19 25.40
N PRO A 448 -39.69 38.42 24.84
CA PRO A 448 -38.39 38.76 24.26
C PRO A 448 -37.75 40.06 24.79
N GLY A 449 -36.49 40.30 24.41
CA GLY A 449 -35.80 41.59 24.57
C GLY A 449 -34.89 41.89 23.38
N PRO A 450 -34.85 43.13 22.85
CA PRO A 450 -34.07 43.45 21.65
C PRO A 450 -32.60 43.74 21.96
N SER A 451 -31.69 42.96 21.40
CA SER A 451 -30.25 43.25 21.48
C SER A 451 -29.84 44.26 20.41
N SER A 452 -29.32 45.40 20.86
CA SER A 452 -28.87 46.52 20.02
C SER A 452 -27.79 46.10 19.02
N LEU A 453 -28.01 46.41 17.74
CA LEU A 453 -26.98 46.36 16.69
C LEU A 453 -26.06 47.57 16.83
N ASN A 454 -24.93 47.42 17.51
CA ASN A 454 -23.76 48.29 17.31
C ASN A 454 -22.86 47.69 16.22
N GLY A 455 -23.26 47.90 14.96
CA GLY A 455 -22.44 47.66 13.78
C GLY A 455 -21.79 48.96 13.33
N MET A 456 -20.46 49.01 13.32
CA MET A 456 -19.70 50.24 13.10
C MET A 456 -19.89 50.84 11.70
N ASP A 457 -20.01 52.17 11.65
CA ASP A 457 -19.65 52.94 10.45
C ASP A 457 -18.24 52.58 10.01
N ARG A 458 -18.13 52.14 8.76
CA ARG A 458 -16.86 51.99 8.05
C ARG A 458 -16.97 52.81 6.77
N GLU A 459 -16.67 54.10 6.89
CA GLU A 459 -16.47 54.96 5.72
C GLU A 459 -15.36 54.35 4.85
N ASP A 460 -15.62 54.19 3.56
CA ASP A 460 -14.72 53.60 2.59
C ASP A 460 -14.40 54.64 1.50
N PRO A 461 -13.32 55.44 1.65
CA PRO A 461 -13.04 56.57 0.77
C PRO A 461 -12.03 56.18 -0.31
N LEU A 462 -12.45 55.52 -1.39
CA LEU A 462 -11.58 55.27 -2.56
C LEU A 462 -12.35 54.88 -3.83
N PHE A 463 -12.89 55.87 -4.56
CA PHE A 463 -13.02 55.74 -6.02
C PHE A 463 -12.85 57.09 -6.73
N THR A 464 -11.63 57.32 -7.21
CA THR A 464 -11.23 58.49 -7.99
C THR A 464 -11.17 58.17 -9.48
N GLY A 465 -12.10 58.72 -10.27
CA GLY A 465 -11.96 58.93 -11.72
C GLY A 465 -11.74 57.70 -12.62
N PRO A 466 -11.43 57.91 -13.91
CA PRO A 466 -11.30 59.21 -14.60
C PRO A 466 -12.63 59.84 -15.02
#